data_AF-A0A2H5BAX7-F1
#
_entry.id   AF-A0A2H5BAX7-F1
#
_cell.length_a   1.000
_cell.length_b   1.000
_cell.length_c   1.000
_cell.angle_alpha   90.00
_cell.angle_beta   90.00
_cell.angle_gamma   90.00
#
_symmetry.space_group_name_H-M   'P 1'
#
loop_
_entity.id
_entity.type
_entity.pdbx_description
1 polymer ?
#
loop_
_entity_poly.entity_id
_entity_poly.type
_entity_poly.pdbx_seq_one_letter_code
_entity_poly.pdbx_strand_id
1 'polypeptide(L)'
;MTGMNEGYGDERRPGRIVVGVSGSLGSLAALHRAVDEARRTDAEVLAVLAWVPQGGEHAYRLAPCPPLLAAWRQAAVERLREALAEAFGGAPAGVRLSAEVVRGEAAPALVGAADRPEDVLVVGAGSGSWLRRGLRPSVTGYCVKHASCPVLAVPRPDLQRELDALHRRNAWHLPTAPAPIR
;
A
#
# COMPACT_ATOMS: atom_id res chain seq x y z
N MET A 1 3.82 38.77 -41.82
CA MET A 1 5.12 38.12 -41.57
C MET A 1 5.13 37.74 -40.09
N THR A 2 4.96 36.45 -39.80
CA THR A 2 5.35 35.70 -38.58
C THR A 2 4.81 36.25 -37.24
N GLY A 3 3.84 35.64 -36.55
CA GLY A 3 3.74 34.23 -36.19
C GLY A 3 4.61 33.93 -34.96
N MET A 4 4.13 34.23 -33.74
CA MET A 4 4.73 33.69 -32.51
C MET A 4 3.60 33.15 -31.64
N ASN A 5 3.39 31.85 -31.80
CA ASN A 5 2.57 31.00 -30.95
C ASN A 5 3.55 30.28 -30.03
N GLU A 6 3.86 30.84 -28.86
CA GLU A 6 4.67 30.16 -27.85
C GLU A 6 3.72 29.59 -26.79
N GLY A 7 3.34 28.33 -27.02
CA GLY A 7 2.60 27.54 -26.06
C GLY A 7 3.43 27.32 -24.81
N TYR A 8 2.97 27.86 -23.68
CA TYR A 8 3.42 27.44 -22.36
C TYR A 8 2.86 26.04 -22.12
N GLY A 9 3.62 25.02 -22.53
CA GLY A 9 3.34 23.64 -22.17
C GLY A 9 3.42 23.54 -20.66
N ASP A 10 2.26 23.47 -20.02
CA ASP A 10 2.12 22.96 -18.66
C ASP A 10 2.72 21.55 -18.67
N GLU A 11 3.97 21.41 -18.22
CA GLU A 11 4.65 20.14 -17.99
C GLU A 11 3.95 19.40 -16.85
N ARG A 12 2.66 19.07 -17.03
CA ARG A 12 1.94 18.14 -16.16
C ARG A 12 2.62 16.81 -16.33
N ARG A 13 3.50 16.51 -15.39
CA ARG A 13 4.02 15.17 -15.22
C ARG A 13 2.83 14.22 -15.21
N PRO A 14 2.84 13.15 -16.01
CA PRO A 14 1.73 12.20 -16.00
C PRO A 14 1.55 11.66 -14.57
N GLY A 15 0.31 11.54 -14.13
CA GLY A 15 -0.02 11.04 -12.81
C GLY A 15 0.55 9.65 -12.58
N ARG A 16 1.17 9.42 -11.42
CA ARG A 16 1.71 8.11 -11.04
C ARG A 16 0.75 7.38 -10.12
N ILE A 17 0.88 6.07 -10.10
CA ILE A 17 0.11 5.20 -9.20
C ILE A 17 0.99 4.87 -8.00
N VAL A 18 0.64 5.40 -6.84
CA VAL A 18 1.37 5.15 -5.59
C VAL A 18 0.66 4.03 -4.85
N VAL A 19 1.37 2.99 -4.43
CA VAL A 19 0.77 1.85 -3.74
C VAL A 19 1.50 1.48 -2.46
N GLY A 20 0.73 1.28 -1.38
CA GLY A 20 1.28 0.86 -0.09
C GLY A 20 1.54 -0.64 -0.01
N VAL A 21 2.77 -1.01 0.31
CA VAL A 21 3.24 -2.40 0.41
C VAL A 21 3.65 -2.73 1.85
N SER A 22 3.18 -3.89 2.34
CA SER A 22 3.47 -4.36 3.70
C SER A 22 3.87 -5.84 3.77
N GLY A 23 3.82 -6.56 2.64
CA GLY A 23 3.92 -8.03 2.59
C GLY A 23 2.63 -8.77 2.99
N SER A 24 1.60 -8.06 3.47
CA SER A 24 0.30 -8.69 3.72
C SER A 24 -0.47 -8.98 2.43
N LEU A 25 -1.31 -10.02 2.43
CA LEU A 25 -2.19 -10.38 1.30
C LEU A 25 -3.01 -9.19 0.77
N GLY A 26 -3.52 -8.35 1.67
CA GLY A 26 -4.26 -7.13 1.28
C GLY A 26 -3.39 -6.12 0.54
N SER A 27 -2.12 -5.97 0.95
CA SER A 27 -1.18 -5.10 0.23
C SER A 27 -0.69 -5.70 -1.09
N LEU A 28 -0.56 -7.03 -1.20
CA LEU A 28 -0.23 -7.69 -2.47
C LEU A 28 -1.39 -7.54 -3.47
N ALA A 29 -2.63 -7.71 -3.03
CA ALA A 29 -3.81 -7.45 -3.87
C ALA A 29 -3.87 -5.99 -4.35
N ALA A 30 -3.52 -5.03 -3.49
CA ALA A 30 -3.41 -3.62 -3.86
C ALA A 30 -2.30 -3.38 -4.90
N LEU A 31 -1.14 -4.02 -4.73
CA LEU A 31 -0.02 -3.95 -5.65
C LEU A 31 -0.38 -4.50 -7.04
N HIS A 32 -1.06 -5.64 -7.12
CA HIS A 32 -1.59 -6.16 -8.39
C HIS A 32 -2.55 -5.18 -9.04
N ARG A 33 -3.51 -4.65 -8.28
CA ARG A 33 -4.48 -3.68 -8.80
C ARG A 33 -3.81 -2.40 -9.30
N ALA A 34 -2.78 -1.92 -8.62
CA ALA A 34 -2.00 -0.76 -9.03
C ALA A 34 -1.30 -1.00 -10.39
N VAL A 35 -0.69 -2.17 -10.58
CA VAL A 35 -0.07 -2.56 -11.85
C VAL A 35 -1.11 -2.68 -12.97
N ASP A 36 -2.29 -3.24 -12.69
CA ASP A 36 -3.36 -3.35 -13.69
C ASP A 36 -3.98 -1.99 -14.06
N GLU A 37 -4.02 -1.05 -13.13
CA GLU A 37 -4.39 0.34 -13.42
C GLU A 37 -3.31 1.00 -14.29
N ALA A 38 -2.03 0.84 -13.93
CA ALA A 38 -0.91 1.41 -14.66
C ALA A 38 -0.85 0.92 -16.12
N ARG A 39 -1.16 -0.35 -16.38
CA ARG A 39 -1.27 -0.89 -17.75
C ARG A 39 -2.34 -0.19 -18.58
N ARG A 40 -3.45 0.20 -17.97
CA ARG A 40 -4.57 0.85 -18.67
C ARG A 40 -4.33 2.33 -18.90
N THR A 41 -3.51 2.96 -18.07
CA THR A 41 -3.27 4.41 -18.11
C THR A 41 -1.87 4.78 -18.61
N ASP A 42 -1.01 3.80 -18.90
CA ASP A 42 0.43 3.98 -19.16
C ASP A 42 1.14 4.82 -18.07
N ALA A 43 0.65 4.71 -16.83
CA ALA A 43 1.24 5.36 -15.68
C ALA A 43 2.42 4.56 -15.11
N GLU A 44 3.32 5.24 -14.41
CA GLU A 44 4.32 4.56 -13.59
C GLU A 44 3.73 4.15 -12.23
N VAL A 45 4.29 3.10 -11.64
CA VAL A 45 3.94 2.63 -10.30
C VAL A 45 5.07 2.95 -9.33
N LEU A 46 4.73 3.54 -8.19
CA LEU A 46 5.62 3.71 -7.05
C LEU A 46 5.12 2.82 -5.89
N ALA A 47 5.83 1.73 -5.64
CA ALA A 47 5.59 0.85 -4.51
C ALA A 47 6.29 1.38 -3.25
N VAL A 48 5.51 1.74 -2.23
CA VAL A 48 6.01 2.38 -1.00
C VAL A 48 5.84 1.44 0.17
N LEU A 49 6.94 1.15 0.87
CA LEU A 49 6.92 0.47 2.16
C LEU A 49 7.37 1.44 3.25
N ALA A 50 6.45 1.75 4.16
CA ALA A 50 6.77 2.55 5.34
C ALA A 50 7.30 1.68 6.48
N TRP A 51 8.26 2.19 7.23
CA TRP A 51 8.84 1.49 8.37
C TRP A 51 9.21 2.45 9.49
N VAL A 52 9.18 1.94 10.73
CA VAL A 52 9.67 2.65 11.90
C VAL A 52 10.73 1.80 12.61
N PRO A 53 11.66 2.40 13.36
CA PRO A 53 12.52 1.70 14.31
C PRO A 53 11.78 0.67 15.15
N GLN A 54 12.41 -0.46 15.48
CA GLN A 54 11.84 -1.39 16.45
C GLN A 54 11.78 -0.69 17.82
N GLY A 55 10.63 -0.77 18.49
CA GLY A 55 10.32 0.05 19.68
C GLY A 55 9.77 1.45 19.35
N GLY A 56 9.71 1.83 18.07
CA GLY A 56 9.12 3.06 17.58
C GLY A 56 10.05 4.28 17.61
N GLU A 57 9.59 5.36 16.96
CA GLU A 57 10.36 6.61 16.83
C GLU A 57 10.69 7.28 18.17
N HIS A 58 9.80 7.16 19.17
CA HIS A 58 10.06 7.74 20.48
C HIS A 58 11.22 7.03 21.20
N ALA A 59 11.23 5.69 21.21
CA ALA A 59 12.31 4.92 21.82
C ALA A 59 13.66 5.19 21.12
N TYR A 60 13.67 5.25 19.78
CA TYR A 60 14.90 5.56 19.04
C TYR A 60 15.47 6.94 19.38
N ARG A 61 14.63 7.96 19.59
CA ARG A 61 15.10 9.29 19.99
C ARG A 61 15.75 9.32 21.36
N LEU A 62 15.30 8.46 22.29
CA LEU A 62 15.88 8.36 23.63
C LEU A 62 17.25 7.65 23.63
N ALA A 63 17.44 6.70 22.71
CA ALA A 63 18.68 5.92 22.60
C ALA A 63 19.04 5.66 21.12
N PRO A 64 19.61 6.65 20.41
CA PRO A 64 19.92 6.51 18.99
C PRO A 64 21.07 5.52 18.76
N CYS A 65 20.87 4.58 17.85
CA CYS A 65 21.88 3.63 17.42
C CYS A 65 21.90 3.58 15.88
N PRO A 66 22.80 4.34 15.23
CA PRO A 66 22.86 4.41 13.76
C PRO A 66 23.07 3.06 13.06
N PRO A 67 23.95 2.15 13.55
CA PRO A 67 24.09 0.83 12.94
C PRO A 67 22.79 0.01 12.95
N LEU A 68 22.04 0.08 14.05
CA LEU A 68 20.77 -0.62 14.19
C LEU A 68 19.68 -0.01 13.31
N LEU A 69 19.65 1.32 13.18
CA LEU A 69 18.76 2.01 12.25
C LEU A 69 19.02 1.58 10.79
N ALA A 70 20.29 1.47 10.39
CA ALA A 70 20.66 1.00 9.06
C ALA A 70 20.22 -0.45 8.84
N ALA A 71 20.36 -1.32 9.84
CA ALA A 71 19.87 -2.69 9.78
C ALA A 71 18.34 -2.77 9.62
N TRP A 72 17.57 -1.93 10.33
CA TRP A 72 16.11 -1.88 10.17
C TRP A 72 15.68 -1.33 8.82
N ARG A 73 16.37 -0.30 8.30
CA ARG A 73 16.16 0.18 6.94
C ARG A 73 16.39 -0.95 5.94
N GLN A 74 17.47 -1.70 6.09
CA GLN A 74 17.77 -2.80 5.17
C GLN A 74 16.74 -3.93 5.25
N ALA A 75 16.27 -4.26 6.46
CA ALA A 75 15.17 -5.21 6.63
C ALA A 75 13.84 -4.72 6.02
N ALA A 76 13.64 -3.40 5.90
CA ALA A 76 12.49 -2.83 5.19
C ALA A 76 12.66 -2.94 3.67
N VAL A 77 13.88 -2.71 3.15
CA VAL A 77 14.21 -2.88 1.73
C VAL A 77 14.00 -4.33 1.30
N GLU A 78 14.52 -5.29 2.07
CA GLU A 78 14.38 -6.71 1.71
C GLU A 78 12.91 -7.14 1.72
N ARG A 79 12.12 -6.70 2.72
CA ARG A 79 10.68 -6.98 2.76
C ARG A 79 9.91 -6.41 1.56
N LEU A 80 10.29 -5.21 1.11
CA LEU A 80 9.69 -4.63 -0.11
C LEU A 80 10.08 -5.47 -1.34
N ARG A 81 11.35 -5.89 -1.43
CA ARG A 81 11.85 -6.74 -2.51
C ARG A 81 11.14 -8.10 -2.54
N GLU A 82 10.99 -8.74 -1.39
CA GLU A 82 10.25 -9.99 -1.21
C GLU A 82 8.79 -9.83 -1.64
N ALA A 83 8.10 -8.79 -1.19
CA ALA A 83 6.71 -8.55 -1.57
C ALA A 83 6.53 -8.33 -3.09
N LEU A 84 7.48 -7.65 -3.75
CA LEU A 84 7.47 -7.49 -5.21
C LEU A 84 7.73 -8.83 -5.92
N ALA A 85 8.65 -9.65 -5.40
CA ALA A 85 8.95 -10.97 -5.93
C ALA A 85 7.78 -11.94 -5.75
N GLU A 86 7.10 -11.92 -4.60
CA GLU A 86 5.91 -12.71 -4.33
C GLU A 86 4.75 -12.33 -5.26
N ALA A 87 4.57 -11.04 -5.54
CA ALA A 87 3.50 -10.57 -6.41
C ALA A 87 3.74 -10.93 -7.88
N PHE A 88 4.97 -10.83 -8.38
CA PHE A 88 5.22 -10.83 -9.83
C PHE A 88 6.26 -11.84 -10.31
N GLY A 89 7.04 -12.46 -9.42
CA GLY A 89 8.15 -13.32 -9.79
C GLY A 89 9.27 -12.60 -10.57
N GLY A 90 9.29 -11.26 -10.56
CA GLY A 90 10.15 -10.43 -11.39
C GLY A 90 9.55 -9.04 -11.63
N ALA A 91 10.11 -8.27 -12.56
CA ALA A 91 9.51 -6.98 -12.95
C ALA A 91 8.22 -7.23 -13.76
N PRO A 92 7.09 -6.56 -13.43
CA PRO A 92 5.86 -6.72 -14.18
C PRO A 92 6.05 -6.24 -15.63
N ALA A 93 5.77 -7.11 -16.60
CA ALA A 93 5.90 -6.78 -18.01
C ALA A 93 5.00 -5.59 -18.39
N GLY A 94 5.58 -4.64 -19.13
CA GLY A 94 4.87 -3.48 -19.67
C GLY A 94 4.54 -2.38 -18.66
N VAL A 95 5.09 -2.41 -17.43
CA VAL A 95 4.84 -1.37 -16.42
C VAL A 95 6.16 -0.86 -15.84
N ARG A 96 6.30 0.47 -15.78
CA ARG A 96 7.41 1.13 -15.09
C ARG A 96 7.15 1.09 -13.59
N LEU A 97 7.83 0.19 -12.88
CA LEU A 97 7.68 0.00 -11.44
C LEU A 97 8.94 0.44 -10.70
N SER A 98 8.78 1.40 -9.79
CA SER A 98 9.79 1.86 -8.84
C SER A 98 9.39 1.46 -7.42
N ALA A 99 10.38 1.38 -6.52
CA ALA A 99 10.20 0.89 -5.17
C ALA A 99 10.95 1.79 -4.18
N GLU A 100 10.28 2.20 -3.10
CA GLU A 100 10.84 3.08 -2.09
C GLU A 100 10.49 2.62 -0.67
N VAL A 101 11.49 2.69 0.22
CA VAL A 101 11.27 2.53 1.66
C VAL A 101 11.30 3.88 2.37
N VAL A 102 10.22 4.21 3.06
CA VAL A 102 10.08 5.50 3.74
C VAL A 102 10.09 5.28 5.24
N ARG A 103 10.96 6.00 5.95
CA ARG A 103 10.95 5.99 7.42
C ARG A 103 9.76 6.82 7.91
N GLY A 104 8.82 6.18 8.60
CA GLY A 104 7.64 6.82 9.15
C GLY A 104 6.48 5.84 9.31
N GLU A 105 5.39 6.37 9.87
CA GLU A 105 4.12 5.66 9.94
C GLU A 105 3.51 5.52 8.53
N ALA A 106 2.84 4.39 8.27
CA ALA A 106 2.39 4.05 6.92
C ALA A 106 1.46 5.08 6.29
N ALA A 107 0.49 5.60 7.03
CA ALA A 107 -0.52 6.47 6.43
C ALA A 107 0.04 7.86 6.03
N PRO A 108 0.79 8.57 6.89
CA PRO A 108 1.47 9.80 6.49
C PRO A 108 2.50 9.59 5.37
N ALA A 109 3.26 8.48 5.42
CA ALA A 109 4.25 8.18 4.39
C ALA A 109 3.60 8.00 3.00
N LEU A 110 2.46 7.31 2.94
CA LEU A 110 1.74 7.11 1.69
C LEU A 110 1.09 8.39 1.15
N VAL A 111 0.48 9.19 2.03
CA VAL A 111 -0.07 10.50 1.63
C VAL A 111 1.04 11.43 1.15
N GLY A 112 2.19 11.46 1.84
CA GLY A 112 3.34 12.25 1.42
C GLY A 112 3.99 11.73 0.13
N ALA A 113 3.92 10.43 -0.14
CA ALA A 113 4.42 9.85 -1.39
C ALA A 113 3.46 10.05 -2.57
N ALA A 114 2.17 10.31 -2.33
CA ALA A 114 1.15 10.60 -3.34
C ALA A 114 0.74 12.09 -3.26
N ASP A 115 1.74 12.95 -3.45
CA ASP A 115 1.68 14.39 -3.18
C ASP A 115 1.07 15.21 -4.32
N ARG A 116 0.85 14.62 -5.50
CA ARG A 116 0.34 15.36 -6.67
C ARG A 116 -1.15 15.10 -6.88
N PRO A 117 -1.94 16.12 -7.27
CA PRO A 117 -3.37 15.96 -7.54
C PRO A 117 -3.70 14.90 -8.61
N GLU A 118 -2.81 14.70 -9.58
CA GLU A 118 -2.92 13.72 -10.66
C GLU A 118 -2.52 12.29 -10.25
N ASP A 119 -1.92 12.10 -9.07
CA ASP A 119 -1.56 10.77 -8.59
C ASP A 119 -2.81 9.93 -8.29
N VAL A 120 -2.64 8.60 -8.22
CA VAL A 120 -3.66 7.71 -7.66
C VAL A 120 -3.04 6.91 -6.54
N LEU A 121 -3.57 7.08 -5.32
CA LEU A 121 -3.11 6.35 -4.16
C LEU A 121 -3.91 5.05 -3.98
N VAL A 122 -3.24 3.91 -4.18
CA VAL A 122 -3.81 2.57 -4.04
C VAL A 122 -3.46 2.00 -2.66
N VAL A 123 -4.49 1.60 -1.91
CA VAL A 123 -4.33 1.05 -0.56
C VAL A 123 -5.13 -0.24 -0.39
N GLY A 124 -4.48 -1.25 0.18
CA GLY A 124 -5.13 -2.52 0.47
C GLY A 124 -5.99 -2.47 1.72
N ALA A 125 -6.98 -3.35 1.79
CA ALA A 125 -7.67 -3.66 3.03
C ALA A 125 -6.65 -4.27 4.01
N GLY A 126 -6.21 -3.49 4.99
CA GLY A 126 -5.12 -3.88 5.91
C GLY A 126 -5.32 -5.24 6.58
N SER A 127 -4.23 -5.83 7.08
CA SER A 127 -4.17 -7.12 7.78
C SER A 127 -4.80 -7.08 9.17
N GLY A 128 -6.02 -6.58 9.29
CA GLY A 128 -6.78 -6.63 10.52
C GLY A 128 -7.15 -8.08 10.85
N SER A 129 -6.30 -8.73 11.65
CA SER A 129 -6.80 -9.53 12.77
C SER A 129 -7.78 -8.65 13.55
N TRP A 130 -8.99 -9.14 13.74
CA TRP A 130 -10.12 -8.43 14.34
C TRP A 130 -9.79 -7.79 15.71
N LEU A 131 -8.75 -8.29 16.39
CA LEU A 131 -8.25 -7.84 17.69
C LEU A 131 -7.64 -6.42 17.72
N ARG A 132 -7.35 -5.79 16.57
CA ARG A 132 -6.68 -4.47 16.50
C ARG A 132 -7.60 -3.31 16.09
N ARG A 133 -8.91 -3.55 15.96
CA ARG A 133 -9.88 -2.60 15.35
C ARG A 133 -10.26 -1.39 16.22
N GLY A 134 -9.61 -1.17 17.37
CA GLY A 134 -10.03 -0.16 18.35
C GLY A 134 -9.01 0.93 18.73
N LEU A 135 -7.72 0.83 18.34
CA LEU A 135 -6.68 1.71 18.90
C LEU A 135 -5.99 2.66 17.92
N ARG A 136 -6.06 2.43 16.60
CA ARG A 136 -5.49 3.33 15.58
C ARG A 136 -6.38 3.41 14.34
N PRO A 137 -6.54 4.60 13.71
CA PRO A 137 -7.19 4.72 12.42
C PRO A 137 -6.54 3.77 11.41
N SER A 138 -7.34 3.09 10.59
CA SER A 138 -6.80 2.25 9.52
C SER A 138 -6.02 3.12 8.52
N VAL A 139 -4.95 2.58 7.93
CA VAL A 139 -4.16 3.27 6.90
C VAL A 139 -5.07 3.78 5.79
N THR A 140 -5.97 2.92 5.31
CA THR A 140 -7.00 3.27 4.32
C THR A 140 -7.84 4.47 4.74
N GLY A 141 -8.39 4.46 5.97
CA GLY A 141 -9.24 5.54 6.46
C GLY A 141 -8.50 6.87 6.58
N TYR A 142 -7.24 6.83 7.00
CA TYR A 142 -6.39 8.02 7.04
C TYR A 142 -6.11 8.54 5.62
N CYS A 143 -5.76 7.68 4.68
CA CYS A 143 -5.45 8.07 3.30
C CYS A 143 -6.67 8.72 2.63
N VAL A 144 -7.85 8.11 2.73
CA VAL A 144 -9.10 8.67 2.18
C VAL A 144 -9.41 10.06 2.75
N LYS A 145 -9.06 10.30 4.02
CA LYS A 145 -9.32 11.60 4.68
C LYS A 145 -8.31 12.69 4.32
N HIS A 146 -7.05 12.34 4.05
CA HIS A 146 -5.95 13.32 4.00
C HIS A 146 -5.22 13.39 2.66
N ALA A 147 -5.43 12.45 1.73
CA ALA A 147 -4.82 12.51 0.41
C ALA A 147 -5.38 13.69 -0.40
N SER A 148 -4.51 14.39 -1.11
CA SER A 148 -4.87 15.42 -2.10
C SER A 148 -5.28 14.82 -3.45
N CYS A 149 -5.13 13.51 -3.61
CA CYS A 149 -5.34 12.76 -4.84
C CYS A 149 -6.42 11.66 -4.65
N PRO A 150 -6.99 11.14 -5.75
CA PRO A 150 -7.90 10.00 -5.70
C PRO A 150 -7.31 8.80 -4.95
N VAL A 151 -8.10 8.21 -4.04
CA VAL A 151 -7.71 7.00 -3.29
C VAL A 151 -8.50 5.79 -3.79
N LEU A 152 -7.79 4.77 -4.28
CA LEU A 152 -8.35 3.48 -4.67
C LEU A 152 -8.18 2.46 -3.53
N ALA A 153 -9.26 2.19 -2.82
CA ALA A 153 -9.28 1.16 -1.77
C ALA A 153 -9.54 -0.23 -2.37
N VAL A 154 -8.59 -1.15 -2.20
CA VAL A 154 -8.68 -2.51 -2.74
C VAL A 154 -9.20 -3.46 -1.65
N PRO A 155 -10.37 -4.11 -1.86
CA PRO A 155 -10.93 -5.01 -0.88
C PRO A 155 -10.09 -6.29 -0.75
N ARG A 156 -10.25 -7.02 0.37
CA ARG A 156 -9.62 -8.35 0.51
C ARG A 156 -10.18 -9.30 -0.55
N PRO A 157 -9.39 -10.23 -1.11
CA PRO A 157 -9.90 -11.30 -1.96
C PRO A 157 -11.04 -12.07 -1.26
N ASP A 158 -12.06 -12.51 -2.01
CA ASP A 158 -13.25 -13.15 -1.42
C ASP A 158 -12.89 -14.42 -0.64
N LEU A 159 -11.96 -15.24 -1.15
CA LEU A 159 -11.44 -16.42 -0.46
C LEU A 159 -10.83 -16.10 0.91
N GLN A 160 -10.13 -14.97 1.05
CA GLN A 160 -9.59 -14.55 2.33
C GLN A 160 -10.70 -14.09 3.28
N ARG A 161 -11.76 -13.44 2.76
CA ARG A 161 -12.92 -13.07 3.57
C ARG A 161 -13.67 -14.31 4.06
N GLU A 162 -13.77 -15.34 3.23
CA GLU A 162 -14.36 -16.63 3.56
C GLU A 162 -13.52 -17.38 4.61
N LEU A 163 -12.19 -17.45 4.44
CA LEU A 163 -11.30 -18.07 5.42
C LEU A 163 -11.35 -17.33 6.77
N ASP A 164 -11.32 -15.99 6.76
CA ASP A 164 -11.51 -15.18 7.96
C ASP A 164 -12.90 -15.42 8.59
N ALA A 165 -13.95 -15.60 7.78
CA ALA A 165 -15.30 -15.91 8.25
C ALA A 165 -15.39 -17.30 8.89
N LEU A 166 -14.73 -18.30 8.31
CA LEU A 166 -14.63 -19.66 8.86
C LEU A 166 -13.84 -19.65 10.18
N HIS A 167 -12.70 -18.97 10.22
CA HIS A 167 -11.93 -18.78 11.46
C HIS A 167 -12.72 -18.04 12.53
N ARG A 168 -13.51 -17.01 12.17
CA ARG A 168 -14.47 -16.39 13.10
C ARG A 168 -15.45 -17.44 13.64
N ARG A 169 -16.12 -18.20 12.77
CA ARG A 169 -17.13 -19.18 13.20
C ARG A 169 -16.56 -20.26 14.12
N ASN A 170 -15.35 -20.74 13.85
CA ASN A 170 -14.64 -21.70 14.71
C ASN A 170 -14.22 -21.09 16.05
N ALA A 171 -13.71 -19.85 16.05
CA ALA A 171 -13.32 -19.14 17.28
C ALA A 171 -14.51 -18.81 18.20
N TRP A 172 -15.74 -18.78 17.66
CA TRP A 172 -16.98 -18.51 18.38
C TRP A 172 -17.86 -19.76 18.61
N HIS A 173 -17.35 -20.98 18.33
CA HIS A 173 -18.09 -22.24 18.47
C HIS A 173 -19.51 -22.22 17.86
N LEU A 174 -19.69 -21.58 16.70
CA LEU A 174 -20.99 -21.55 16.03
C LEU A 174 -21.24 -22.88 15.29
N PRO A 175 -22.42 -23.53 15.43
CA PRO A 175 -22.71 -24.80 14.76
C PRO A 175 -22.60 -24.70 13.22
N THR A 176 -21.99 -25.70 12.61
CA THR A 176 -22.05 -25.94 11.15
C THR A 176 -23.39 -26.55 10.81
N ALA A 177 -24.43 -25.73 10.63
CA ALA A 177 -25.67 -26.22 10.04
C ALA A 177 -25.51 -26.26 8.51
N PRO A 178 -25.69 -27.42 7.84
CA PRO A 178 -25.89 -27.44 6.40
C PRO A 178 -27.20 -26.71 6.05
N ALA A 179 -27.20 -25.97 4.94
CA ALA A 179 -28.42 -25.33 4.45
C ALA A 179 -29.52 -26.38 4.22
N PRO A 180 -30.78 -26.15 4.66
CA PRO A 180 -31.86 -27.04 4.31
C PRO A 180 -32.12 -26.93 2.81
N ILE A 181 -31.97 -28.06 2.11
CA ILE A 181 -32.39 -28.23 0.73
C ILE A 181 -33.92 -28.11 0.73
N ARG A 182 -34.48 -27.17 -0.03
CA ARG A 182 -35.90 -27.12 -0.34
C ARG A 182 -36.11 -26.77 -1.81
#